data_AF-A0A976S2Q2-F1
#
_entry.id   AF-A0A976S2Q2-F1
#
_cell.length_a   1.000
_cell.length_b   1.000
_cell.length_c   1.000
_cell.angle_alpha   90.00
_cell.angle_beta   90.00
_cell.angle_gamma   90.00
#
_symmetry.space_group_name_H-M   'P 1'
#
loop_
_entity.id
_entity.type
_entity.pdbx_description
1 polymer ?
#
loop_
_entity_poly.entity_id
_entity_poly.type
_entity_poly.pdbx_seq_one_letter_code
_entity_poly.pdbx_strand_id
1 'polypeptide(L)'
;MDVINTALNDALFRTVVLSVAAFGIAMLLTPLYTFVAYRYKFWKRQRTESTTGETLKVFTKLHADKFKRNIPTMAGMVFVLAIVIVTFFLNLDRKETWLPLAALAGGAFVGLIDDIINIRGGGKGVAGLRSQLKFLMIAGIGAILGWYFFSKLGVSAVHVPFIGNLELGWFIVPLFAFVVVATGNAVNISDGLDGLAGGLSAIAFGAFGIIALMQGNGLLAAFCFTVVGALLSYLWFNIYPARFFMGDVGSFALGTSLGVVAMLTNSIFILPIIGLVFVIEAGSSLIQIFSKKVFKKKVFISAPIHHHLEAKGWPETKVTMRFWVIAAVVSFIGVMIAIAGGVTA
;
A
#
# COMPACT_ATOMS: atom_id res chain seq x y z
N MET A 1 6.80 37.10 -0.63
CA MET A 1 6.28 36.28 0.49
C MET A 1 4.79 36.02 0.33
N ASP A 2 3.98 37.02 0.01
CA ASP A 2 2.52 36.84 -0.12
C ASP A 2 2.10 35.81 -1.16
N VAL A 3 2.68 35.82 -2.37
CA VAL A 3 2.34 34.85 -3.43
C VAL A 3 2.65 33.40 -3.03
N ILE A 4 3.77 33.17 -2.32
CA ILE A 4 4.17 31.84 -1.84
C ILE A 4 3.22 31.37 -0.72
N ASN A 5 2.87 32.28 0.20
CA ASN A 5 1.92 31.98 1.26
C ASN A 5 0.52 31.68 0.70
N THR A 6 0.08 32.40 -0.32
CA THR A 6 -1.20 32.14 -0.99
C THR A 6 -1.22 30.78 -1.67
N ALA A 7 -0.18 30.44 -2.45
CA ALA A 7 -0.11 29.14 -3.14
C ALA A 7 -0.07 27.97 -2.15
N LEU A 8 0.66 28.11 -1.03
CA LEU A 8 0.69 27.10 0.03
C LEU A 8 -0.68 26.97 0.73
N ASN A 9 -1.34 28.10 1.04
CA ASN A 9 -2.66 28.09 1.65
C ASN A 9 -3.71 27.44 0.73
N ASP A 10 -3.65 27.71 -0.57
CA ASP A 10 -4.54 27.09 -1.56
C ASP A 10 -4.31 25.58 -1.67
N ALA A 11 -3.04 25.16 -1.68
CA ALA A 11 -2.67 23.74 -1.68
C ALA A 11 -3.16 23.03 -0.40
N LEU A 12 -2.98 23.64 0.77
CA LEU A 12 -3.45 23.11 2.05
C LEU A 12 -4.98 23.03 2.10
N PHE A 13 -5.66 24.10 1.69
CA PHE A 13 -7.12 24.13 1.66
C PHE A 13 -7.68 23.04 0.73
N ARG A 14 -7.15 22.94 -0.50
CA ARG A 14 -7.52 21.88 -1.44
C ARG A 14 -7.26 20.49 -0.85
N THR A 15 -6.10 20.29 -0.23
CA THR A 15 -5.72 19.03 0.43
C THR A 15 -6.75 18.61 1.48
N VAL A 16 -7.16 19.53 2.36
CA VAL A 16 -8.19 19.27 3.38
C VAL A 16 -9.53 18.93 2.73
N VAL A 17 -9.98 19.74 1.77
CA VAL A 17 -11.28 19.53 1.10
C VAL A 17 -11.35 18.16 0.43
N LEU A 18 -10.30 17.78 -0.33
CA LEU A 18 -10.29 16.50 -1.02
C LEU A 18 -10.17 15.30 -0.06
N SER A 19 -9.40 15.45 1.02
CA SER A 19 -9.31 14.42 2.07
C SER A 19 -10.66 14.17 2.74
N VAL A 20 -11.37 15.24 3.13
CA VAL A 20 -12.71 15.16 3.73
C VAL A 20 -13.73 14.61 2.74
N ALA A 21 -13.68 15.03 1.47
CA ALA A 21 -14.54 14.49 0.42
C ALA A 21 -14.33 12.98 0.22
N ALA A 22 -13.07 12.52 0.19
CA ALA A 22 -12.74 11.10 0.05
C ALA A 22 -13.21 10.27 1.24
N PHE A 23 -13.03 10.78 2.47
CA PHE A 23 -13.58 10.18 3.68
C PHE A 23 -15.10 10.06 3.61
N GLY A 24 -15.80 11.14 3.24
CA GLY A 24 -17.25 11.17 3.13
C GLY A 24 -17.79 10.19 2.08
N ILE A 25 -17.20 10.18 0.89
CA ILE A 25 -17.57 9.25 -0.19
C ILE A 25 -17.31 7.80 0.24
N ALA A 26 -16.15 7.50 0.83
CA ALA A 26 -15.85 6.15 1.33
C ALA A 26 -16.84 5.70 2.42
N MET A 27 -17.21 6.60 3.34
CA MET A 27 -18.25 6.33 4.35
C MET A 27 -19.60 6.00 3.72
N LEU A 28 -20.01 6.76 2.70
CA LEU A 28 -21.27 6.53 1.97
C LEU A 28 -21.27 5.23 1.15
N LEU A 29 -20.13 4.88 0.56
CA LEU A 29 -19.98 3.64 -0.22
C LEU A 29 -19.91 2.38 0.66
N THR A 30 -19.50 2.52 1.93
CA THR A 30 -19.30 1.37 2.83
C THR A 30 -20.58 0.55 3.10
N PRO A 31 -21.74 1.14 3.42
CA PRO A 31 -22.99 0.39 3.57
C PRO A 31 -23.40 -0.35 2.31
N LEU A 32 -23.23 0.27 1.13
CA LEU A 32 -23.55 -0.34 -0.16
C LEU A 32 -22.66 -1.56 -0.42
N TYR A 33 -21.35 -1.40 -0.24
CA TYR A 33 -20.39 -2.52 -0.34
C TYR A 33 -20.76 -3.63 0.64
N THR A 34 -21.04 -3.29 1.90
CA THR A 34 -21.37 -4.27 2.93
C THR A 34 -22.62 -5.07 2.56
N PHE A 35 -23.69 -4.40 2.10
CA PHE A 35 -24.90 -5.08 1.65
C PHE A 35 -24.61 -6.09 0.52
N VAL A 36 -23.85 -5.69 -0.49
CA VAL A 36 -23.48 -6.54 -1.63
C VAL A 36 -22.60 -7.71 -1.17
N ALA A 37 -21.58 -7.43 -0.36
CA ALA A 37 -20.60 -8.42 0.09
C ALA A 37 -21.23 -9.52 0.96
N TYR A 38 -22.19 -9.16 1.83
CA TYR A 38 -22.95 -10.14 2.62
C TYR A 38 -23.96 -10.90 1.76
N ARG A 39 -24.67 -10.23 0.84
CA ARG A 39 -25.63 -10.88 -0.07
C ARG A 39 -24.98 -11.94 -0.96
N TYR A 40 -23.81 -11.63 -1.52
CA TYR A 40 -23.07 -12.52 -2.40
C TYR A 40 -21.96 -13.32 -1.71
N LYS A 41 -21.88 -13.26 -0.38
CA LYS A 41 -20.99 -14.10 0.45
C LYS A 41 -19.52 -13.99 0.03
N PHE A 42 -18.95 -12.78 0.07
CA PHE A 42 -17.53 -12.53 -0.24
C PHE A 42 -16.59 -13.02 0.87
N TRP A 43 -16.78 -14.26 1.34
CA TRP A 43 -16.01 -14.86 2.42
C TRP A 43 -14.62 -15.25 1.94
N LYS A 44 -13.60 -14.83 2.69
CA LYS A 44 -12.24 -15.27 2.46
C LYS A 44 -12.15 -16.76 2.84
N ARG A 45 -11.92 -17.63 1.85
CA ARG A 45 -11.72 -19.07 2.08
C ARG A 45 -10.32 -19.30 2.66
N GLN A 46 -10.21 -20.26 3.58
CA GLN A 46 -8.96 -20.52 4.29
C GLN A 46 -7.92 -21.16 3.35
N ARG A 47 -6.70 -20.62 3.36
CA ARG A 47 -5.56 -21.28 2.70
C ARG A 47 -5.09 -22.45 3.58
N THR A 48 -5.13 -23.66 3.04
CA THR A 48 -4.64 -24.88 3.70
C THR A 48 -3.13 -25.09 3.51
N GLU A 49 -2.57 -24.59 2.41
CA GLU A 49 -1.16 -24.77 2.03
C GLU A 49 -0.40 -23.44 1.94
N SER A 50 0.87 -23.47 2.34
CA SER A 50 1.82 -22.36 2.16
C SER A 50 2.27 -22.26 0.69
N THR A 51 2.96 -21.18 0.34
CA THR A 51 3.60 -21.01 -0.98
C THR A 51 4.57 -22.16 -1.33
N THR A 52 5.01 -22.93 -0.34
CA THR A 52 5.88 -24.11 -0.48
C THR A 52 5.12 -25.44 -0.37
N GLY A 53 3.78 -25.44 -0.34
CA GLY A 53 2.94 -26.66 -0.29
C GLY A 53 2.76 -27.29 1.10
N GLU A 54 3.41 -26.77 2.15
CA GLU A 54 3.25 -27.28 3.52
C GLU A 54 1.95 -26.78 4.17
N THR A 55 1.32 -27.61 5.00
CA THR A 55 0.11 -27.23 5.76
C THR A 55 0.37 -26.07 6.73
N LEU A 56 -0.45 -25.02 6.69
CA LEU A 56 -0.34 -23.82 7.52
C LEU A 56 -0.90 -24.01 8.95
N LYS A 57 -0.35 -24.94 9.74
CA LYS A 57 -0.90 -25.31 11.06
C LYS A 57 -0.95 -24.16 12.08
N VAL A 58 0.09 -23.32 12.14
CA VAL A 58 0.17 -22.20 13.11
C VAL A 58 -0.78 -21.07 12.73
N PHE A 59 -0.78 -20.63 11.47
CA PHE A 59 -1.68 -19.60 10.95
C PHE A 59 -3.15 -20.01 11.06
N THR A 60 -3.46 -21.28 10.76
CA THR A 60 -4.80 -21.85 10.90
C THR A 60 -5.30 -21.78 12.34
N LYS A 61 -4.44 -22.04 13.32
CA LYS A 61 -4.80 -21.96 14.74
C LYS A 61 -5.01 -20.50 15.19
N LEU A 62 -4.14 -19.59 14.77
CA LEU A 62 -4.20 -18.17 15.17
C LEU A 62 -5.44 -17.44 14.62
N HIS A 63 -5.90 -17.78 13.41
CA HIS A 63 -7.04 -17.09 12.79
C HIS A 63 -8.34 -17.89 12.79
N ALA A 64 -8.40 -19.04 13.48
CA ALA A 64 -9.58 -19.91 13.53
C ALA A 64 -10.87 -19.14 13.92
N ASP A 65 -10.78 -18.21 14.87
CA ASP A 65 -11.94 -17.45 15.34
C ASP A 65 -12.38 -16.36 14.37
N LYS A 66 -11.47 -15.81 13.54
CA LYS A 66 -11.84 -14.88 12.47
C LYS A 66 -12.60 -15.58 11.34
N PHE A 67 -12.20 -16.80 10.99
CA PHE A 67 -12.89 -17.58 9.97
C PHE A 67 -14.32 -17.98 10.39
N LYS A 68 -14.57 -18.15 11.70
CA LYS A 68 -15.94 -18.38 12.23
C LYS A 68 -16.87 -17.17 12.06
N ARG A 69 -16.31 -15.96 11.94
CA ARG A 69 -17.09 -14.70 11.91
C ARG A 69 -17.56 -14.29 10.51
N ASN A 70 -17.27 -15.06 9.46
CA ASN A 70 -17.65 -14.76 8.07
C ASN A 70 -17.41 -13.29 7.71
N ILE A 71 -16.14 -12.86 7.75
CA ILE A 71 -15.76 -11.48 7.46
C ILE A 71 -15.56 -11.34 5.94
N PRO A 72 -16.23 -10.39 5.26
CA PRO A 72 -16.09 -10.23 3.81
C PRO A 72 -14.75 -9.60 3.43
N THR A 73 -14.20 -9.99 2.28
CA THR A 73 -12.97 -9.45 1.67
C THR A 73 -13.28 -8.54 0.47
N MET A 74 -12.25 -7.88 -0.10
CA MET A 74 -12.33 -6.89 -1.18
C MET A 74 -12.91 -5.53 -0.76
N ALA A 75 -12.88 -5.18 0.52
CA ALA A 75 -13.32 -3.85 0.97
C ALA A 75 -12.41 -2.73 0.43
N GLY A 76 -11.23 -3.08 -0.08
CA GLY A 76 -10.35 -2.16 -0.82
C GLY A 76 -11.05 -1.44 -1.96
N MET A 77 -12.07 -2.06 -2.58
CA MET A 77 -12.88 -1.40 -3.61
C MET A 77 -13.50 -0.10 -3.13
N VAL A 78 -13.90 -0.01 -1.86
CA VAL A 78 -14.57 1.18 -1.29
C VAL A 78 -13.65 2.40 -1.34
N PHE A 79 -12.46 2.29 -0.73
CA PHE A 79 -11.52 3.41 -0.70
C PHE A 79 -10.89 3.65 -2.07
N VAL A 80 -10.65 2.61 -2.88
CA VAL A 80 -10.14 2.77 -4.25
C VAL A 80 -11.12 3.59 -5.09
N LEU A 81 -12.41 3.25 -5.07
CA LEU A 81 -13.42 4.00 -5.80
C LEU A 81 -13.54 5.44 -5.31
N ALA A 82 -13.51 5.66 -3.98
CA ALA A 82 -13.52 7.02 -3.42
C ALA A 82 -12.32 7.85 -3.92
N ILE A 83 -11.10 7.28 -3.87
CA ILE A 83 -9.88 7.96 -4.34
C ILE A 83 -9.95 8.22 -5.85
N VAL A 84 -10.43 7.26 -6.64
CA VAL A 84 -10.58 7.42 -8.10
C VAL A 84 -11.57 8.52 -8.43
N ILE A 85 -12.74 8.54 -7.80
CA ILE A 85 -13.77 9.57 -8.03
C ILE A 85 -13.20 10.95 -7.67
N VAL A 86 -12.67 11.11 -6.45
CA VAL A 86 -12.17 12.41 -6.00
C VAL A 86 -11.01 12.89 -6.87
N THR A 87 -10.04 12.03 -7.16
CA THR A 87 -8.87 12.41 -7.94
C THR A 87 -9.24 12.71 -9.39
N PHE A 88 -10.03 11.84 -10.04
CA PHE A 88 -10.37 11.98 -11.45
C PHE A 88 -11.17 13.25 -11.73
N PHE A 89 -12.12 13.61 -10.85
CA PHE A 89 -12.98 14.78 -11.08
C PHE A 89 -12.40 16.09 -10.53
N LEU A 90 -11.60 16.06 -9.45
CA LEU A 90 -11.22 17.26 -8.70
C LEU A 90 -9.72 17.53 -8.62
N ASN A 91 -8.86 16.56 -8.99
CA ASN A 91 -7.41 16.65 -8.78
C ASN A 91 -6.61 15.97 -9.91
N LEU A 92 -7.16 15.88 -11.11
CA LEU A 92 -6.53 15.16 -12.22
C LEU A 92 -5.52 16.06 -12.94
N ASP A 93 -4.25 15.72 -12.81
CA ASP A 93 -3.14 16.45 -13.42
C ASP A 93 -2.12 15.52 -14.05
N ARG A 94 -1.63 15.93 -15.22
CA ARG A 94 -0.76 15.13 -16.08
C ARG A 94 0.61 14.86 -15.48
N LYS A 95 1.15 15.80 -14.71
CA LYS A 95 2.50 15.73 -14.12
C LYS A 95 2.46 15.10 -12.73
N GLU A 96 1.43 15.41 -11.95
CA GLU A 96 1.38 15.06 -10.53
C GLU A 96 0.54 13.81 -10.22
N THR A 97 -0.67 13.66 -10.79
CA THR A 97 -1.64 12.68 -10.26
C THR A 97 -2.02 11.56 -11.22
N TRP A 98 -1.74 11.67 -12.52
CA TRP A 98 -2.00 10.60 -13.49
C TRP A 98 -1.28 9.30 -13.15
N LEU A 99 0.02 9.37 -12.88
CA LEU A 99 0.85 8.20 -12.57
C LEU A 99 0.37 7.46 -11.31
N PRO A 100 0.21 8.12 -10.13
CA PRO A 100 -0.18 7.42 -8.92
C PRO A 100 -1.63 6.94 -8.99
N LEU A 101 -2.53 7.68 -9.65
CA LEU A 101 -3.91 7.23 -9.90
C LEU A 101 -3.94 5.98 -10.80
N ALA A 102 -3.16 5.96 -11.88
CA ALA A 102 -3.07 4.81 -12.78
C ALA A 102 -2.44 3.59 -12.09
N ALA A 103 -1.42 3.79 -11.25
CA ALA A 103 -0.83 2.73 -10.44
C ALA A 103 -1.84 2.16 -9.43
N LEU A 104 -2.61 3.04 -8.77
CA LEU A 104 -3.65 2.67 -7.83
C LEU A 104 -4.75 1.84 -8.52
N ALA A 105 -5.29 2.33 -9.63
CA ALA A 105 -6.33 1.64 -10.39
C ALA A 105 -5.82 0.32 -11.00
N GLY A 106 -4.61 0.31 -11.55
CA GLY A 106 -3.98 -0.89 -12.11
C GLY A 106 -3.70 -1.95 -11.04
N GLY A 107 -3.15 -1.54 -9.90
CA GLY A 107 -2.94 -2.43 -8.74
C GLY A 107 -4.26 -3.00 -8.22
N ALA A 108 -5.29 -2.16 -8.08
CA ALA A 108 -6.63 -2.56 -7.69
C ALA A 108 -7.23 -3.59 -8.66
N PHE A 109 -7.05 -3.39 -9.96
CA PHE A 109 -7.55 -4.30 -10.99
C PHE A 109 -6.90 -5.69 -10.91
N VAL A 110 -5.57 -5.75 -10.75
CA VAL A 110 -4.86 -7.03 -10.55
C VAL A 110 -5.33 -7.71 -9.26
N GLY A 111 -5.45 -6.95 -8.18
CA GLY A 111 -5.94 -7.47 -6.90
C GLY A 111 -7.39 -7.97 -6.98
N LEU A 112 -8.25 -7.29 -7.75
CA LEU A 112 -9.64 -7.69 -7.97
C LEU A 112 -9.74 -9.02 -8.70
N ILE A 113 -8.93 -9.21 -9.74
CA ILE A 113 -8.85 -10.50 -10.44
C ILE A 113 -8.47 -11.61 -9.46
N ASP A 114 -7.46 -11.38 -8.63
CA ASP A 114 -6.99 -12.37 -7.65
C ASP A 114 -8.07 -12.72 -6.62
N ASP A 115 -8.70 -11.71 -6.02
CA ASP A 115 -9.72 -11.91 -4.99
C ASP A 115 -10.97 -12.59 -5.57
N ILE A 116 -11.41 -12.24 -6.79
CA ILE A 116 -12.54 -12.91 -7.46
C ILE A 116 -12.22 -14.39 -7.73
N ILE A 117 -11.01 -14.69 -8.22
CA ILE A 117 -10.57 -16.07 -8.42
C ILE A 117 -10.54 -16.83 -7.09
N ASN A 118 -10.08 -16.19 -6.02
CA ASN A 118 -10.01 -16.81 -4.69
C ASN A 118 -11.42 -17.13 -4.14
N ILE A 119 -12.37 -16.20 -4.27
CA ILE A 119 -13.77 -16.40 -3.81
C ILE A 119 -14.48 -17.49 -4.62
N ARG A 120 -14.28 -17.51 -5.95
CA ARG A 120 -14.92 -18.48 -6.86
C ARG A 120 -14.20 -19.84 -6.93
N GLY A 121 -12.94 -19.91 -6.51
CA GLY A 121 -12.09 -21.09 -6.62
C GLY A 121 -12.57 -22.27 -5.76
N GLY A 122 -12.56 -23.47 -6.32
CA GLY A 122 -13.07 -24.71 -5.72
C GLY A 122 -12.24 -25.32 -4.58
N GLY A 123 -11.39 -24.54 -3.90
CA GLY A 123 -10.65 -24.99 -2.70
C GLY A 123 -9.54 -26.03 -2.94
N LYS A 124 -9.25 -26.40 -4.19
CA LYS A 124 -8.16 -27.33 -4.54
C LYS A 124 -6.84 -26.57 -4.72
N GLY A 125 -6.11 -26.40 -3.61
CA GLY A 125 -4.67 -26.15 -3.55
C GLY A 125 -4.15 -24.75 -3.96
N VAL A 126 -4.63 -24.15 -5.04
CA VAL A 126 -4.13 -22.85 -5.52
C VAL A 126 -5.19 -21.77 -5.29
N ALA A 127 -5.11 -21.09 -4.14
CA ALA A 127 -5.98 -19.98 -3.81
C ALA A 127 -5.45 -18.67 -4.40
N GLY A 128 -6.08 -18.20 -5.48
CA GLY A 128 -5.75 -16.95 -6.19
C GLY A 128 -5.07 -17.18 -7.55
N LEU A 129 -4.69 -16.07 -8.19
CA LEU A 129 -3.92 -16.03 -9.42
C LEU A 129 -2.52 -16.62 -9.20
N ARG A 130 -1.99 -17.31 -10.20
CA ARG A 130 -0.62 -17.84 -10.15
C ARG A 130 0.36 -16.69 -9.88
N SER A 131 1.23 -16.83 -8.88
CA SER A 131 2.11 -15.75 -8.41
C SER A 131 2.98 -15.14 -9.53
N GLN A 132 3.41 -15.96 -10.51
CA GLN A 132 4.17 -15.50 -11.67
C GLN A 132 3.37 -14.56 -12.58
N LEU A 133 2.08 -14.84 -12.80
CA LEU A 133 1.21 -14.01 -13.63
C LEU A 133 0.89 -12.71 -12.91
N LYS A 134 0.60 -12.78 -11.60
CA LYS A 134 0.41 -11.59 -10.76
C LYS A 134 1.63 -10.67 -10.80
N PHE A 135 2.83 -11.22 -10.63
CA PHE A 135 4.09 -10.50 -10.76
C PHE A 135 4.24 -9.85 -12.14
N LEU A 136 3.97 -10.59 -13.22
CA LEU A 136 4.09 -10.08 -14.58
C LEU A 136 3.11 -8.92 -14.85
N MET A 137 1.88 -9.00 -14.34
CA MET A 137 0.89 -7.92 -14.48
C MET A 137 1.33 -6.64 -13.76
N ILE A 138 1.77 -6.73 -12.50
CA ILE A 138 2.24 -5.56 -11.74
C ILE A 138 3.55 -5.01 -12.33
N ALA A 139 4.47 -5.87 -12.77
CA ALA A 139 5.69 -5.46 -13.45
C ALA A 139 5.40 -4.77 -14.79
N GLY A 140 4.43 -5.27 -15.55
CA GLY A 140 3.97 -4.64 -16.80
C GLY A 140 3.38 -3.26 -16.56
N ILE A 141 2.52 -3.11 -15.53
CA ILE A 141 2.01 -1.79 -15.11
C ILE A 141 3.18 -0.87 -14.73
N GLY A 142 4.10 -1.34 -13.89
CA GLY A 142 5.28 -0.59 -13.48
C GLY A 142 6.17 -0.16 -14.66
N ALA A 143 6.35 -1.02 -15.67
CA ALA A 143 7.14 -0.71 -16.86
C ALA A 143 6.47 0.34 -17.76
N ILE A 144 5.15 0.25 -17.96
CA ILE A 144 4.39 1.24 -18.74
C ILE A 144 4.42 2.62 -18.05
N LEU A 145 4.20 2.63 -16.74
CA LEU A 145 4.25 3.86 -15.95
C LEU A 145 5.68 4.43 -15.88
N GLY A 146 6.69 3.58 -15.73
CA GLY A 146 8.10 3.97 -15.77
C GLY A 146 8.50 4.56 -17.12
N TRP A 147 8.03 3.98 -18.23
CA TRP A 147 8.23 4.53 -19.56
C TRP A 147 7.59 5.93 -19.69
N TYR A 148 6.36 6.11 -19.19
CA TYR A 148 5.72 7.42 -19.18
C TYR A 148 6.51 8.43 -18.32
N PHE A 149 6.96 8.02 -17.13
CA PHE A 149 7.77 8.83 -16.23
C PHE A 149 9.07 9.31 -16.91
N PHE A 150 9.77 8.42 -17.62
CA PHE A 150 10.97 8.78 -18.38
C PHE A 150 10.65 9.62 -19.63
N SER A 151 9.81 9.12 -20.53
CA SER A 151 9.63 9.71 -21.86
C SER A 151 8.65 10.88 -21.93
N LYS A 152 7.72 11.01 -20.97
CA LYS A 152 6.70 12.09 -20.97
C LYS A 152 6.92 13.13 -19.90
N LEU A 153 7.52 12.76 -18.76
CA LEU A 153 7.89 13.72 -17.71
C LEU A 153 9.37 14.11 -17.74
N GLY A 154 10.20 13.41 -18.54
CA GLY A 154 11.60 13.76 -18.74
C GLY A 154 12.49 13.46 -17.54
N VAL A 155 12.03 12.62 -16.60
CA VAL A 155 12.81 12.30 -15.40
C VAL A 155 13.78 11.16 -15.72
N SER A 156 15.08 11.44 -15.58
CA SER A 156 16.18 10.49 -15.83
C SER A 156 17.08 10.25 -14.63
N ALA A 157 16.89 10.99 -13.53
CA ALA A 157 17.74 10.97 -12.36
C ALA A 157 16.98 10.57 -11.10
N VAL A 158 17.72 10.07 -10.12
CA VAL A 158 17.24 9.87 -8.75
C VAL A 158 18.05 10.73 -7.78
N HIS A 159 17.39 11.34 -6.81
CA HIS A 159 18.06 12.13 -5.79
C HIS A 159 18.54 11.25 -4.64
N VAL A 160 19.84 11.35 -4.34
CA VAL A 160 20.45 10.70 -3.19
C VAL A 160 20.60 11.76 -2.09
N PRO A 161 19.90 11.62 -0.94
CA PRO A 161 19.97 12.58 0.15
C PRO A 161 21.42 12.90 0.55
N PHE A 162 21.74 14.19 0.73
CA PHE A 162 23.06 14.72 1.09
C PHE A 162 24.18 14.58 0.03
N ILE A 163 23.93 13.85 -1.06
CA ILE A 163 24.92 13.62 -2.13
C ILE A 163 24.54 14.38 -3.40
N GLY A 164 23.25 14.37 -3.76
CA GLY A 164 22.73 15.02 -4.96
C GLY A 164 22.14 14.04 -5.97
N ASN A 165 21.98 14.50 -7.22
CA ASN A 165 21.31 13.73 -8.26
C ASN A 165 22.24 12.72 -8.91
N LEU A 166 21.77 11.48 -9.01
CA LEU A 166 22.39 10.40 -9.76
C LEU A 166 21.62 10.20 -11.08
N GLU A 167 22.24 10.51 -12.20
CA GLU A 167 21.69 10.26 -13.53
C GLU A 167 21.68 8.76 -13.84
N LEU A 168 20.50 8.23 -14.15
CA LEU A 168 20.29 6.83 -14.55
C LEU A 168 19.94 6.69 -16.03
N GLY A 169 19.47 7.77 -16.67
CA GLY A 169 18.95 7.72 -18.02
C GLY A 169 17.78 6.74 -18.11
N TRP A 170 17.79 5.88 -19.13
CA TRP A 170 16.76 4.87 -19.37
C TRP A 170 16.62 3.85 -18.21
N PHE A 171 17.66 3.61 -17.41
CA PHE A 171 17.60 2.66 -16.29
C PHE A 171 16.59 3.06 -15.21
N ILE A 172 16.06 4.30 -15.24
CA ILE A 172 14.97 4.71 -14.37
C ILE A 172 13.67 3.92 -14.64
N VAL A 173 13.46 3.42 -15.86
CA VAL A 173 12.25 2.65 -16.23
C VAL A 173 12.21 1.29 -15.50
N PRO A 174 13.23 0.41 -15.59
CA PRO A 174 13.24 -0.83 -14.83
C PRO A 174 13.30 -0.59 -13.31
N LEU A 175 13.95 0.49 -12.86
CA LEU A 175 13.94 0.87 -11.44
C LEU A 175 12.52 1.23 -10.97
N PHE A 176 11.79 2.03 -11.73
CA PHE A 176 10.40 2.39 -11.45
C PHE A 176 9.53 1.14 -11.36
N ALA A 177 9.64 0.23 -12.33
CA ALA A 177 8.91 -1.02 -12.32
C ALA A 177 9.24 -1.88 -11.08
N PHE A 178 10.52 -1.95 -10.71
CA PHE A 178 10.97 -2.64 -9.51
C PHE A 178 10.36 -2.03 -8.24
N VAL A 179 10.38 -0.71 -8.09
CA VAL A 179 9.79 0.00 -6.93
C VAL A 179 8.30 -0.29 -6.81
N VAL A 180 7.55 -0.17 -7.92
CA VAL A 180 6.11 -0.47 -7.95
C VAL A 180 5.82 -1.91 -7.52
N VAL A 181 6.57 -2.87 -8.05
CA VAL A 181 6.42 -4.29 -7.70
C VAL A 181 6.80 -4.54 -6.24
N ALA A 182 7.92 -3.99 -5.78
CA ALA A 182 8.41 -4.19 -4.42
C ALA A 182 7.44 -3.63 -3.39
N THR A 183 7.00 -2.38 -3.56
CA THR A 183 6.05 -1.74 -2.64
C THR A 183 4.67 -2.39 -2.69
N GLY A 184 4.17 -2.75 -3.88
CA GLY A 184 2.93 -3.50 -4.06
C GLY A 184 2.90 -4.80 -3.26
N ASN A 185 3.96 -5.61 -3.38
CA ASN A 185 4.06 -6.85 -2.61
C ASN A 185 4.29 -6.61 -1.12
N ALA A 186 5.06 -5.60 -0.73
CA ALA A 186 5.34 -5.32 0.67
C ALA A 186 4.07 -4.91 1.45
N VAL A 187 3.21 -4.09 0.85
CA VAL A 187 1.91 -3.74 1.45
C VAL A 187 0.98 -4.96 1.50
N ASN A 188 0.92 -5.76 0.43
CA ASN A 188 0.13 -7.01 0.41
C ASN A 188 0.56 -8.01 1.48
N ILE A 189 1.87 -8.19 1.68
CA ILE A 189 2.41 -9.09 2.71
C ILE A 189 2.06 -8.59 4.12
N SER A 190 1.97 -7.27 4.32
CA SER A 190 1.67 -6.65 5.62
C SER A 190 0.17 -6.64 5.96
N ASP A 191 -0.71 -6.94 5.01
CA ASP A 191 -2.17 -7.05 5.21
C ASP A 191 -2.57 -8.39 5.85
N GLY A 192 -1.97 -8.68 7.01
CA GLY A 192 -2.20 -9.90 7.79
C GLY A 192 -3.01 -9.70 9.08
N LEU A 193 -3.06 -8.46 9.59
CA LEU A 193 -3.74 -8.09 10.85
C LEU A 193 -4.71 -6.93 10.66
N ASP A 194 -5.75 -6.90 11.49
CA ASP A 194 -6.78 -5.87 11.56
C ASP A 194 -6.13 -4.50 11.78
N GLY A 195 -6.37 -3.57 10.86
CA GLY A 195 -5.84 -2.21 10.89
C GLY A 195 -4.36 -2.07 10.48
N LEU A 196 -3.59 -3.15 10.35
CA LEU A 196 -2.13 -3.04 10.17
C LEU A 196 -1.75 -2.34 8.86
N ALA A 197 -2.04 -2.96 7.71
CA ALA A 197 -1.68 -2.38 6.42
C ALA A 197 -2.32 -1.01 6.17
N GLY A 198 -3.62 -0.85 6.51
CA GLY A 198 -4.34 0.41 6.34
C GLY A 198 -3.70 1.58 7.11
N GLY A 199 -3.31 1.36 8.37
CA GLY A 199 -2.70 2.41 9.18
C GLY A 199 -1.27 2.71 8.77
N LEU A 200 -0.47 1.68 8.45
CA LEU A 200 0.88 1.88 7.90
C LEU A 200 0.84 2.68 6.59
N SER A 201 -0.12 2.38 5.71
CA SER A 201 -0.30 3.12 4.46
C SER A 201 -0.75 4.56 4.72
N ALA A 202 -1.70 4.79 5.63
CA ALA A 202 -2.14 6.15 5.97
C ALA A 202 -0.98 7.02 6.49
N ILE A 203 -0.13 6.47 7.36
CA ILE A 203 1.06 7.15 7.86
C ILE A 203 2.04 7.44 6.72
N ALA A 204 2.33 6.45 5.86
CA ALA A 204 3.27 6.62 4.75
C ALA A 204 2.79 7.65 3.72
N PHE A 205 1.53 7.60 3.30
CA PHE A 205 0.94 8.60 2.40
C PHE A 205 0.92 9.99 3.05
N GLY A 206 0.62 10.10 4.35
CA GLY A 206 0.72 11.37 5.07
C GLY A 206 2.13 11.96 5.02
N ALA A 207 3.16 11.14 5.25
CA ALA A 207 4.55 11.55 5.20
C ALA A 207 4.99 12.02 3.80
N PHE A 208 4.67 11.25 2.76
CA PHE A 208 4.95 11.66 1.37
C PHE A 208 4.10 12.86 0.93
N GLY A 209 2.88 13.01 1.44
CA GLY A 209 2.05 14.19 1.22
C GLY A 209 2.70 15.46 1.77
N ILE A 210 3.32 15.38 2.96
CA ILE A 210 4.10 16.49 3.53
C ILE A 210 5.32 16.80 2.65
N ILE A 211 6.07 15.79 2.21
CA ILE A 211 7.23 15.98 1.31
C ILE A 211 6.78 16.67 0.01
N ALA A 212 5.67 16.23 -0.59
CA ALA A 212 5.11 16.83 -1.80
C ALA A 212 4.69 18.28 -1.60
N LEU A 213 4.08 18.63 -0.45
CA LEU A 213 3.75 20.04 -0.12
C LEU A 213 5.02 20.89 -0.05
N MET A 214 6.08 20.38 0.57
CA MET A 214 7.34 21.10 0.71
C MET A 214 8.08 21.28 -0.62
N GLN A 215 7.86 20.39 -1.58
CA GLN A 215 8.34 20.50 -2.96
C GLN A 215 7.50 21.46 -3.84
N GLY A 216 6.38 21.98 -3.33
CA GLY A 216 5.43 22.75 -4.12
C GLY A 216 4.51 21.90 -5.02
N ASN A 217 4.55 20.57 -4.90
CA ASN A 217 3.69 19.62 -5.63
C ASN A 217 2.34 19.48 -4.92
N GLY A 218 1.54 20.55 -4.96
CA GLY A 218 0.29 20.66 -4.21
C GLY A 218 -0.79 19.65 -4.62
N LEU A 219 -0.83 19.22 -5.88
CA LEU A 219 -1.83 18.25 -6.36
C LEU A 219 -1.45 16.83 -5.96
N LEU A 220 -0.15 16.50 -5.99
CA LEU A 220 0.38 15.23 -5.49
C LEU A 220 0.18 15.10 -3.97
N ALA A 221 0.41 16.19 -3.24
CA ALA A 221 0.07 16.25 -1.82
C ALA A 221 -1.42 16.00 -1.57
N ALA A 222 -2.29 16.71 -2.30
CA ALA A 222 -3.72 16.55 -2.17
C ALA A 222 -4.18 15.11 -2.54
N PHE A 223 -3.53 14.47 -3.50
CA PHE A 223 -3.73 13.03 -3.79
C PHE A 223 -3.36 12.16 -2.59
N CYS A 224 -2.19 12.36 -1.99
CA CYS A 224 -1.76 11.57 -0.83
C CYS A 224 -2.75 11.70 0.34
N PHE A 225 -3.22 12.91 0.65
CA PHE A 225 -4.21 13.11 1.71
C PHE A 225 -5.63 12.68 1.32
N THR A 226 -5.97 12.62 0.03
CA THR A 226 -7.18 11.94 -0.48
C THR A 226 -7.13 10.46 -0.13
N VAL A 227 -5.97 9.81 -0.32
CA VAL A 227 -5.76 8.42 0.11
C VAL A 227 -5.90 8.29 1.63
N VAL A 228 -5.28 9.18 2.41
CA VAL A 228 -5.41 9.19 3.87
C VAL A 228 -6.88 9.31 4.30
N GLY A 229 -7.64 10.24 3.74
CA GLY A 229 -9.06 10.44 4.05
C GLY A 229 -9.90 9.18 3.78
N ALA A 230 -9.72 8.56 2.61
CA ALA A 230 -10.40 7.31 2.28
C ALA A 230 -9.99 6.14 3.20
N LEU A 231 -8.71 6.06 3.58
CA LEU A 231 -8.20 5.05 4.51
C LEU A 231 -8.71 5.24 5.94
N LEU A 232 -8.91 6.48 6.40
CA LEU A 232 -9.50 6.73 7.72
C LEU A 232 -10.94 6.20 7.80
N SER A 233 -11.71 6.27 6.71
CA SER A 233 -13.02 5.63 6.64
C SER A 233 -12.91 4.10 6.68
N TYR A 234 -11.97 3.50 5.95
CA TYR A 234 -11.71 2.06 6.01
C TYR A 234 -11.29 1.60 7.42
N LEU A 235 -10.36 2.31 8.05
CA LEU A 235 -9.84 2.01 9.39
C LEU A 235 -10.92 2.06 10.46
N TRP A 236 -11.90 2.97 10.34
CA TRP A 236 -13.05 3.03 11.25
C TRP A 236 -13.78 1.68 11.38
N PHE A 237 -13.83 0.89 10.31
CA PHE A 237 -14.48 -0.42 10.29
C PHE A 237 -13.52 -1.62 10.33
N ASN A 238 -12.24 -1.38 10.08
CA ASN A 238 -11.21 -2.43 10.00
C ASN A 238 -10.33 -2.55 11.25
N ILE A 239 -10.18 -1.50 12.06
CA ILE A 239 -9.51 -1.60 13.36
C ILE A 239 -10.21 -2.69 14.18
N TYR A 240 -9.40 -3.51 14.87
CA TYR A 240 -9.87 -4.69 15.58
C TYR A 240 -11.08 -4.38 16.49
N PRO A 241 -12.16 -5.19 16.44
CA PRO A 241 -12.34 -6.35 15.57
C PRO A 241 -12.85 -5.97 14.16
N ALA A 242 -12.15 -6.38 13.10
CA ALA A 242 -12.50 -6.01 11.72
C ALA A 242 -13.91 -6.47 11.31
N ARG A 243 -14.61 -5.60 10.57
CA ARG A 243 -15.90 -5.90 9.92
C ARG A 243 -15.77 -6.36 8.48
N PHE A 244 -14.65 -6.05 7.83
CA PHE A 244 -14.27 -6.47 6.49
C PHE A 244 -12.76 -6.36 6.28
N PHE A 245 -12.23 -7.08 5.30
CA PHE A 245 -10.81 -7.07 4.92
C PHE A 245 -10.57 -6.31 3.62
N MET A 246 -9.42 -5.65 3.53
CA MET A 246 -8.96 -4.89 2.36
C MET A 246 -8.94 -5.76 1.10
N GLY A 247 -8.40 -6.98 1.22
CA GLY A 247 -8.17 -7.87 0.08
C GLY A 247 -6.96 -7.47 -0.75
N ASP A 248 -6.65 -8.28 -1.75
CA ASP A 248 -5.60 -8.00 -2.71
C ASP A 248 -5.93 -6.73 -3.52
N VAL A 249 -7.21 -6.42 -3.73
CA VAL A 249 -7.67 -5.15 -4.35
C VAL A 249 -7.02 -3.94 -3.69
N GLY A 250 -7.23 -3.77 -2.39
CA GLY A 250 -6.79 -2.55 -1.71
C GLY A 250 -5.29 -2.57 -1.45
N SER A 251 -4.72 -3.72 -1.10
CA SER A 251 -3.31 -3.81 -0.72
C SER A 251 -2.38 -3.55 -1.91
N PHE A 252 -2.67 -4.12 -3.09
CA PHE A 252 -1.94 -3.77 -4.31
C PHE A 252 -2.17 -2.32 -4.73
N ALA A 253 -3.41 -1.82 -4.67
CA ALA A 253 -3.71 -0.43 -5.03
C ALA A 253 -2.88 0.59 -4.21
N LEU A 254 -2.80 0.38 -2.90
CA LEU A 254 -2.03 1.24 -2.00
C LEU A 254 -0.53 1.10 -2.25
N GLY A 255 -0.03 -0.14 -2.37
CA GLY A 255 1.41 -0.39 -2.51
C GLY A 255 1.97 0.08 -3.86
N THR A 256 1.29 -0.17 -4.97
CA THR A 256 1.73 0.33 -6.30
C THR A 256 1.70 1.85 -6.35
N SER A 257 0.61 2.46 -5.85
CA SER A 257 0.48 3.92 -5.79
C SER A 257 1.54 4.57 -4.90
N LEU A 258 1.84 3.99 -3.73
CA LEU A 258 2.85 4.51 -2.81
C LEU A 258 4.25 4.49 -3.43
N GLY A 259 4.58 3.40 -4.14
CA GLY A 259 5.83 3.31 -4.90
C GLY A 259 5.95 4.40 -5.96
N VAL A 260 4.87 4.68 -6.69
CA VAL A 260 4.83 5.77 -7.67
C VAL A 260 4.94 7.15 -7.03
N VAL A 261 4.26 7.40 -5.90
CA VAL A 261 4.38 8.66 -5.16
C VAL A 261 5.84 8.90 -4.77
N ALA A 262 6.54 7.88 -4.25
CA ALA A 262 7.95 8.00 -3.89
C ALA A 262 8.87 8.29 -5.09
N MET A 263 8.53 7.77 -6.29
CA MET A 263 9.26 8.10 -7.52
C MET A 263 9.00 9.54 -7.97
N LEU A 264 7.75 10.01 -7.89
CA LEU A 264 7.37 11.38 -8.24
C LEU A 264 7.97 12.43 -7.29
N THR A 265 8.05 12.14 -6.00
CA THR A 265 8.72 13.03 -5.03
C THR A 265 10.24 12.87 -5.04
N ASN A 266 10.80 12.10 -5.98
CA ASN A 266 12.23 11.80 -6.09
C ASN A 266 12.85 11.30 -4.77
N SER A 267 12.07 10.54 -4.00
CA SER A 267 12.33 10.16 -2.61
C SER A 267 12.58 8.65 -2.47
N ILE A 268 13.15 8.01 -3.49
CA ILE A 268 13.32 6.56 -3.53
C ILE A 268 14.13 6.01 -2.34
N PHE A 269 15.15 6.74 -1.87
CA PHE A 269 15.95 6.35 -0.70
C PHE A 269 15.24 6.62 0.64
N ILE A 270 14.24 7.50 0.64
CA ILE A 270 13.40 7.80 1.81
C ILE A 270 12.28 6.75 1.96
N LEU A 271 11.84 6.14 0.86
CA LEU A 271 10.78 5.13 0.87
C LEU A 271 11.04 3.95 1.80
N PRO A 272 12.24 3.32 1.84
CA PRO A 272 12.52 2.27 2.82
C PRO A 272 12.53 2.75 4.28
N ILE A 273 12.76 4.05 4.52
CA ILE A 273 12.76 4.64 5.86
C ILE A 273 11.32 4.86 6.33
N ILE A 274 10.52 5.59 5.55
CA ILE A 274 9.09 5.82 5.83
C ILE A 274 8.34 4.48 5.88
N GLY A 275 8.62 3.60 4.93
CA GLY A 275 8.03 2.28 4.80
C GLY A 275 8.76 1.17 5.57
N LEU A 276 9.57 1.48 6.58
CA LEU A 276 10.44 0.49 7.24
C LEU A 276 9.69 -0.76 7.71
N VAL A 277 8.48 -0.57 8.26
CA VAL A 277 7.66 -1.70 8.71
C VAL A 277 7.28 -2.61 7.53
N PHE A 278 6.88 -2.05 6.39
CA PHE A 278 6.61 -2.82 5.16
C PHE A 278 7.86 -3.56 4.68
N VAL A 279 9.03 -2.93 4.76
CA VAL A 279 10.32 -3.54 4.38
C VAL A 279 10.66 -4.71 5.29
N ILE A 280 10.50 -4.57 6.61
CA ILE A 280 10.77 -5.64 7.58
C ILE A 280 9.79 -6.80 7.37
N GLU A 281 8.52 -6.49 7.14
CA GLU A 281 7.47 -7.47 6.84
C GLU A 281 7.81 -8.30 5.60
N ALA A 282 8.02 -7.63 4.46
CA ALA A 282 8.41 -8.28 3.20
C ALA A 282 9.75 -9.03 3.32
N GLY A 283 10.75 -8.40 3.94
CA GLY A 283 12.10 -8.95 4.14
C GLY A 283 12.09 -10.19 5.02
N SER A 284 11.31 -10.19 6.10
CA SER A 284 11.18 -11.36 6.98
C SER A 284 10.56 -12.57 6.25
N SER A 285 9.59 -12.32 5.37
CA SER A 285 9.00 -13.34 4.50
C SER A 285 10.01 -13.88 3.49
N LEU A 286 10.76 -12.98 2.83
CA LEU A 286 11.81 -13.35 1.88
C LEU A 286 12.92 -14.19 2.53
N ILE A 287 13.42 -13.76 3.69
CA ILE A 287 14.43 -14.49 4.48
C ILE A 287 13.91 -15.87 4.86
N GLN A 288 12.65 -15.97 5.29
CA GLN A 288 12.04 -17.25 5.67
C GLN A 288 11.96 -18.20 4.46
N ILE A 289 11.50 -17.71 3.30
CA ILE A 289 11.40 -18.51 2.06
C ILE A 289 12.80 -18.96 1.62
N PHE A 290 13.77 -18.05 1.60
CA PHE A 290 15.13 -18.34 1.22
C PHE A 290 15.77 -19.39 2.14
N SER A 291 15.64 -19.22 3.46
CA SER A 291 16.20 -20.16 4.43
C SER A 291 15.57 -21.54 4.35
N LYS A 292 14.26 -21.62 4.14
CA LYS A 292 13.59 -22.91 3.86
C LYS A 292 14.07 -23.54 2.56
N LYS A 293 14.31 -22.75 1.50
CA LYS A 293 14.73 -23.30 0.20
C LYS A 293 16.17 -23.81 0.24
N VAL A 294 17.08 -23.03 0.83
CA VAL A 294 18.52 -23.26 0.85
C VAL A 294 18.96 -24.09 2.05
N PHE A 295 18.66 -23.63 3.27
CA PHE A 295 19.11 -24.27 4.52
C PHE A 295 18.13 -25.31 5.08
N LYS A 296 16.94 -25.45 4.47
CA LYS A 296 15.86 -26.36 4.91
C LYS A 296 15.44 -26.14 6.37
N LYS A 297 15.68 -24.94 6.91
CA LYS A 297 15.38 -24.55 8.30
C LYS A 297 14.51 -23.30 8.33
N LYS A 298 13.69 -23.16 9.36
CA LYS A 298 12.89 -21.95 9.62
C LYS A 298 13.71 -20.97 10.45
N VAL A 299 13.69 -19.69 10.09
CA VAL A 299 14.32 -18.60 10.87
C VAL A 299 13.31 -18.04 11.88
N PHE A 300 12.11 -17.73 11.41
CA PHE A 300 11.00 -17.29 12.23
C PHE A 300 10.00 -18.44 12.48
N ILE A 301 9.31 -18.41 13.62
CA ILE A 301 8.24 -19.37 13.94
C ILE A 301 7.16 -19.39 12.84
N SER A 302 6.70 -18.20 12.45
CA SER A 302 5.85 -17.94 11.29
C SER A 302 6.33 -16.64 10.65
N ALA A 303 6.26 -16.53 9.33
CA ALA A 303 6.54 -15.29 8.62
C ALA A 303 5.26 -14.83 7.91
N PRO A 304 4.98 -13.52 7.82
CA PRO A 304 5.84 -12.38 8.17
C PRO A 304 6.05 -12.10 9.68
N ILE A 305 6.80 -11.04 10.02
CA ILE A 305 7.22 -10.76 11.41
C ILE A 305 6.03 -10.54 12.35
N HIS A 306 4.90 -9.97 11.90
CA HIS A 306 3.72 -9.85 12.75
C HIS A 306 3.19 -11.21 13.23
N HIS A 307 3.13 -12.23 12.36
CA HIS A 307 2.74 -13.59 12.76
C HIS A 307 3.78 -14.26 13.65
N HIS A 308 5.06 -13.90 13.51
CA HIS A 308 6.10 -14.35 14.44
C HIS A 308 5.81 -13.85 15.87
N LEU A 309 5.39 -12.59 16.01
CA LEU A 309 5.05 -11.98 17.29
C LEU A 309 3.76 -12.57 17.88
N GLU A 310 2.74 -12.79 17.07
CA GLU A 310 1.52 -13.49 17.50
C GLU A 310 1.84 -14.91 17.99
N ALA A 311 2.68 -15.65 17.26
CA ALA A 311 3.10 -16.99 17.65
C ALA A 311 3.92 -17.02 18.95
N LYS A 312 4.55 -15.89 19.33
CA LYS A 312 5.19 -15.69 20.65
C LYS A 312 4.22 -15.29 21.76
N GLY A 313 2.92 -15.17 21.45
CA GLY A 313 1.87 -14.83 22.41
C GLY A 313 1.52 -13.35 22.50
N TRP A 314 1.96 -12.51 21.57
CA TRP A 314 1.53 -11.11 21.54
C TRP A 314 0.09 -11.01 21.00
N PRO A 315 -0.81 -10.25 21.66
CA PRO A 315 -2.12 -9.96 21.10
C PRO A 315 -2.00 -9.21 19.77
N GLU A 316 -2.88 -9.52 18.81
CA GLU A 316 -2.94 -8.86 17.50
C GLU A 316 -2.99 -7.33 17.62
N THR A 317 -3.88 -6.81 18.48
CA THR A 317 -4.01 -5.36 18.72
C THR A 317 -2.70 -4.73 19.20
N LYS A 318 -1.94 -5.44 20.03
CA LYS A 318 -0.63 -4.99 20.54
C LYS A 318 0.40 -4.92 19.41
N VAL A 319 0.38 -5.86 18.47
CA VAL A 319 1.28 -5.85 17.31
C VAL A 319 0.92 -4.66 16.40
N THR A 320 -0.34 -4.53 16.01
CA THR A 320 -0.82 -3.44 15.15
C THR A 320 -0.47 -2.07 15.71
N MET A 321 -0.83 -1.79 16.97
CA MET A 321 -0.60 -0.47 17.57
C MET A 321 0.90 -0.15 17.71
N ARG A 322 1.74 -1.12 18.05
CA ARG A 322 3.19 -0.91 18.13
C ARG A 322 3.80 -0.65 16.78
N PHE A 323 3.33 -1.32 15.73
CA PHE A 323 3.82 -1.12 14.37
C PHE A 323 3.42 0.26 13.85
N TRP A 324 2.23 0.75 14.20
CA TRP A 324 1.83 2.13 13.91
C TRP A 324 2.72 3.16 14.60
N VAL A 325 3.05 2.96 15.88
CA VAL A 325 3.96 3.86 16.61
C VAL A 325 5.34 3.88 15.95
N ILE A 326 5.89 2.71 15.61
CA ILE A 326 7.18 2.62 14.90
C ILE A 326 7.08 3.35 13.56
N ALA A 327 6.03 3.09 12.77
CA ALA A 327 5.81 3.72 11.48
C ALA A 327 5.72 5.25 11.58
N ALA A 328 5.04 5.80 12.58
CA ALA A 328 4.95 7.23 12.80
C ALA A 328 6.33 7.85 13.11
N VAL A 329 7.12 7.21 13.97
CA VAL A 329 8.48 7.67 14.32
C VAL A 329 9.40 7.64 13.10
N VAL A 330 9.46 6.53 12.37
CA VAL A 330 10.35 6.42 11.19
C VAL A 330 9.87 7.29 10.04
N SER A 331 8.56 7.55 9.93
CA SER A 331 8.01 8.50 8.96
C SER A 331 8.41 9.93 9.28
N PHE A 332 8.35 10.34 10.55
CA PHE A 332 8.86 11.64 10.98
C PHE A 332 10.36 11.80 10.64
N ILE A 333 11.17 10.79 10.98
CA ILE A 333 12.60 10.77 10.64
C ILE A 333 12.79 10.85 9.12
N GLY A 334 12.02 10.08 8.34
CA GLY A 334 12.09 10.09 6.88
C GLY A 334 11.77 11.45 6.27
N VAL A 335 10.75 12.15 6.78
CA VAL A 335 10.42 13.52 6.36
C VAL A 335 11.58 14.47 6.71
N MET A 336 12.13 14.40 7.92
CA MET A 336 13.27 15.25 8.31
C MET A 336 14.50 15.02 7.43
N ILE A 337 14.79 13.76 7.08
CA ILE A 337 15.90 13.42 6.17
C ILE A 337 15.60 13.93 4.75
N ALA A 338 14.36 13.84 4.27
CA ALA A 338 14.00 14.36 2.95
C ALA A 338 14.25 15.88 2.87
N ILE A 339 13.85 16.61 3.92
CA ILE A 339 14.04 18.07 4.00
C ILE A 339 15.52 18.43 4.10
N ALA A 340 16.23 17.85 5.06
CA ALA A 340 17.65 18.15 5.29
C ALA A 340 18.55 17.65 4.15
N GLY A 341 18.15 16.58 3.49
CA GLY A 341 18.92 15.90 2.44
C GLY A 341 18.81 16.53 1.07
N GLY A 342 18.00 17.59 0.89
CA GLY A 342 17.83 18.28 -0.39
C GLY A 342 16.79 17.65 -1.31
N VAL A 343 15.97 16.72 -0.83
CA VAL A 343 14.88 16.12 -1.62
C VAL A 343 13.76 17.15 -1.88
N THR A 344 13.59 18.12 -0.98
CA THR A 344 12.58 19.19 -1.11
C THR A 344 13.14 20.50 -1.68
N ALA A 345 14.42 20.52 -2.10
CA ALA A 345 15.14 21.73 -2.49
C ALA A 345 15.04 22.05 -3.99
#